data_AF-A0A5C4RM55-F1
#
_entry.id   AF-A0A5C4RM55-F1
#
_cell.length_a   1.000
_cell.length_b   1.000
_cell.length_c   1.000
_cell.angle_alpha   90.00
_cell.angle_beta   90.00
_cell.angle_gamma   90.00
#
_symmetry.space_group_name_H-M   'P 1'
#
loop_
_entity.id
_entity.type
_entity.pdbx_description
1 polymer ?
#
loop_
_entity_poly.entity_id
_entity_poly.type
_entity_poly.pdbx_seq_one_letter_code
_entity_poly.pdbx_strand_id
1 'polypeptide(L)' 'MKGIIRIHDKTTHGGQALSGSQNMKFGGLGVARKTDPVSCPKHCNTTIMVDIL' A
#
# COMPACT_ATOMS: atom_id res chain seq x y z
N MET A 1 0.67 -2.07 13.65
CA MET A 1 -0.17 -3.23 13.27
C MET A 1 0.54 -3.92 12.12
N LYS A 2 1.01 -5.16 12.31
CA LYS A 2 1.71 -5.90 11.24
C LYS A 2 0.64 -6.50 10.32
N GLY A 3 0.76 -6.29 9.00
CA GLY A 3 -0.13 -6.91 8.00
C GLY A 3 -1.22 -6.03 7.39
N ILE A 4 -1.34 -4.75 7.77
CA ILE A 4 -2.24 -3.79 7.10
C ILE A 4 -1.40 -2.66 6.52
N ILE A 5 -1.52 -2.45 5.20
CA ILE A 5 -0.92 -1.31 4.48
C ILE A 5 -2.06 -0.34 4.18
N ARG A 6 -1.93 0.92 4.58
CA ARG A 6 -2.88 1.98 4.25
C ARG A 6 -2.29 2.92 3.21
N ILE A 7 -3.14 3.71 2.58
CA ILE A 7 -2.70 4.84 1.75
C ILE A 7 -1.74 5.70 2.59
N HIS A 8 -0.60 6.08 1.99
CA HIS A 8 0.50 6.82 2.62
C HIS A 8 1.38 6.08 3.66
N ASP A 9 1.10 4.80 3.98
CA ASP A 9 2.06 4.03 4.77
C ASP A 9 3.33 3.78 3.96
N LYS A 10 4.49 4.03 4.56
CA LYS A 10 5.80 3.86 3.90
C LYS A 10 6.18 2.39 3.82
N THR A 11 6.63 1.96 2.65
CA THR A 11 7.23 0.63 2.45
C THR A 11 8.72 0.64 2.79
N THR A 12 9.34 -0.53 2.88
CA THR A 12 10.77 -0.70 3.18
C THR A 12 11.69 0.01 2.19
N HIS A 13 11.24 0.25 0.96
CA HIS A 13 11.97 1.01 -0.05
C HIS A 13 11.64 2.51 -0.07
N GLY A 14 10.84 3.01 0.88
CA GLY A 14 10.42 4.41 0.94
C GLY A 14 9.28 4.76 -0.02
N GLY A 15 8.66 3.73 -0.62
CA GLY A 15 7.45 3.86 -1.43
C GLY A 15 6.18 3.98 -0.59
N GLN A 16 5.02 4.09 -1.23
CA GLN A 16 3.72 4.11 -0.55
C GLN A 16 2.59 3.57 -1.42
N ALA A 17 1.52 3.08 -0.79
CA ALA A 17 0.28 2.79 -1.49
C ALA A 17 -0.37 4.09 -2.00
N LEU A 18 -0.74 4.09 -3.29
CA LEU A 18 -1.36 5.24 -3.97
C LEU A 18 -2.89 5.18 -3.96
N SER A 19 -3.44 3.97 -3.78
CA SER A 19 -4.88 3.70 -3.72
C SER A 19 -5.19 2.70 -2.62
N GLY A 20 -6.46 2.66 -2.22
CA GLY A 20 -6.98 1.72 -1.25
C GLY A 20 -8.49 1.61 -1.30
N SER A 21 -9.06 0.83 -0.40
CA SER A 21 -10.49 0.63 -0.26
C SER A 21 -11.21 1.91 0.19
N GLN A 22 -12.34 2.21 -0.45
CA GLN A 22 -13.23 3.31 -0.05
C GLN A 22 -14.13 2.95 1.12
N ASN A 23 -14.41 1.66 1.32
CA ASN A 23 -15.31 1.19 2.38
C ASN A 23 -14.52 0.71 3.61
N MET A 24 -13.37 0.08 3.40
CA MET A 24 -12.53 -0.45 4.47
C MET A 24 -11.42 0.53 4.83
N LYS A 25 -11.62 1.27 5.93
CA LYS A 25 -10.70 2.29 6.43
C LYS A 25 -10.26 1.98 7.85
N PHE A 26 -8.98 2.22 8.16
CA PHE A 26 -8.43 2.12 9.51
C PHE A 26 -7.75 3.43 9.88
N GLY A 27 -8.21 4.06 10.96
CA GLY A 27 -7.75 5.41 11.33
C GLY A 27 -8.09 6.46 10.27
N GLY A 28 -9.23 6.30 9.58
CA GLY A 28 -9.68 7.20 8.52
C GLY A 28 -9.03 7.00 7.14
N LEU A 29 -7.96 6.20 7.05
CA LEU A 29 -7.25 5.93 5.80
C LEU A 29 -7.70 4.60 5.18
N GLY A 30 -7.88 4.59 3.86
CA GLY A 30 -8.23 3.38 3.10
C GLY A 30 -7.12 2.33 3.16
N VAL A 31 -7.50 1.06 3.30
CA VAL A 31 -6.57 -0.07 3.27
C VAL A 31 -6.25 -0.43 1.84
N ALA A 32 -4.97 -0.57 1.55
CA ALA A 32 -4.49 -0.99 0.25
C ALA A 32 -4.76 -2.50 0.04
N ARG A 33 -5.29 -2.85 -1.13
CA ARG A 33 -5.69 -4.22 -1.49
C ARG A 33 -4.71 -4.80 -2.49
N LYS A 34 -4.74 -6.12 -2.67
CA LYS A 34 -4.08 -6.79 -3.80
C LYS A 34 -4.52 -6.10 -5.08
N THR A 35 -3.56 -5.74 -5.93
CA THR A 35 -3.67 -4.93 -7.17
C THR A 35 -3.74 -3.40 -7.05
N ASP A 36 -3.83 -2.81 -5.85
CA ASP A 36 -3.72 -1.35 -5.74
C ASP A 36 -2.30 -0.90 -6.16
N PRO A 37 -2.15 0.21 -6.90
CA PRO A 37 -0.85 0.72 -7.31
C PRO A 37 -0.04 1.24 -6.11
N VAL A 38 1.28 1.07 -6.18
CA VAL A 38 2.23 1.65 -5.23
C VAL A 38 3.30 2.46 -5.95
N SER A 39 3.80 3.50 -5.30
CA SER A 39 5.07 4.10 -5.69
C SER A 39 6.20 3.32 -5.05
N CYS A 40 7.29 3.11 -5.77
CA CYS A 40 8.54 2.63 -5.21
C CYS A 40 9.67 3.46 -5.85
N PRO A 41 10.53 4.15 -5.09
CA PRO A 41 11.63 4.91 -5.69
C PRO A 41 12.72 3.99 -6.26
N LYS A 42 12.74 2.70 -5.87
CA LYS A 42 13.68 1.69 -6.36
C LYS A 42 13.18 0.89 -7.56
N HIS A 43 11.86 0.81 -7.78
CA HIS A 43 11.26 0.00 -8.83
C HIS A 43 10.20 0.82 -9.57
N CYS A 44 10.20 0.78 -10.90
CA CYS A 44 9.15 1.43 -11.70
C CYS A 44 7.76 0.84 -11.38
N ASN A 45 6.66 1.55 -11.67
CA ASN A 45 5.26 1.24 -11.34
C ASN A 45 5.02 -0.20 -10.84
N THR A 46 4.94 -0.35 -9.52
CA THR A 46 4.69 -1.64 -8.86
C THR A 46 3.23 -1.68 -8.41
N THR A 47 2.62 -2.86 -8.44
CA THR A 47 1.30 -3.10 -7.83
C THR A 47 1.49 -3.84 -6.52
N ILE A 48 0.51 -3.75 -5.62
CA ILE A 48 0.47 -4.62 -4.45
C ILE A 48 0.24 -6.05 -4.93
N MET A 49 1.34 -6.75 -5.17
CA MET A 49 1.38 -8.19 -5.07
C MET A 49 1.50 -8.47 -3.58
N VAL A 50 0.46 -9.01 -2.96
CA VAL A 50 0.58 -9.46 -1.57
C VAL A 50 1.50 -10.68 -1.57
N ASP A 51 2.79 -10.40 -1.48
CA ASP A 51 3.84 -11.11 -0.75
C ASP A 51 4.97 -10.08 -0.54
N ILE A 52 4.80 -9.24 0.49
CA ILE A 52 5.95 -8.65 1.17
C ILE A 52 6.33 -9.65 2.24
N LEU A 53 7.05 -10.70 1.84
CA LEU A 53 7.97 -11.42 2.71
C LEU A 53 9.38 -10.88 2.45
#